data_AF-A0A524G3K8-F1
#
_entry.id   AF-A0A524G3K8-F1
#
_cell.length_a   1.000
_cell.length_b   1.000
_cell.length_c   1.000
_cell.angle_alpha   90.00
_cell.angle_beta   90.00
_cell.angle_gamma   90.00
#
_symmetry.space_group_name_H-M   'P 1'
#
loop_
_entity.id
_entity.type
_entity.pdbx_description
1 polymer ?
#
loop_
_entity_poly.entity_id
_entity_poly.type
_entity_poly.pdbx_seq_one_letter_code
_entity_poly.pdbx_strand_id
1 'polypeptide(L)'
;MTDNVNPNVKEGWTGPGRRDGTILPMKPEDDALHIDVGAKNQFEWWYFDATLEGGYTLVAFFYAAYPNPGLDTGKIAVELTLLRPDGTKTQKVIKYKKSQFFASKEEPHVTIGSNTMKATFTEDGFSIYEIFLEDEDLMFELTYKAQVKGWMPGDGYSYFANLGYFAWVVPLPRASVTGHIRDGDKMLDVSGVGYHDHNWLDFSFQSIIEYWMWGRVYSENYSVAYAFIQCNEKVDRHAVKVLMGAKGSEIFLSSGEYEFTQEDFVYSEVAGHSYPQSITINVPGELEIKLDVAKVLEQVNMLDNFNPVLAFLAKNVLRLKPGYFRLKSDFTLKATRDQLETVETGSTSHEVVTFKQLGARE
;
A
#
# COMPACT_ATOMS: atom_id res chain seq x y z
N MET A 1 7.51 18.49 -6.26
CA MET A 1 6.13 18.35 -6.79
C MET A 1 5.28 19.51 -6.27
N THR A 2 4.12 19.80 -6.87
CA THR A 2 3.27 20.94 -6.44
C THR A 2 2.24 20.47 -5.42
N ASP A 3 2.27 21.05 -4.21
CA ASP A 3 1.29 20.74 -3.14
C ASP A 3 -0.02 21.52 -3.35
N ASN A 4 -0.67 21.28 -4.49
CA ASN A 4 -1.94 21.93 -4.80
C ASN A 4 -3.09 21.28 -4.02
N VAL A 5 -4.01 22.10 -3.55
CA VAL A 5 -5.25 21.65 -2.90
C VAL A 5 -6.44 22.06 -3.76
N ASN A 6 -7.03 21.09 -4.45
CA ASN A 6 -8.31 21.27 -5.12
C ASN A 6 -9.47 21.33 -4.10
N PRO A 7 -10.27 22.41 -4.04
CA PRO A 7 -11.38 22.54 -3.08
C PRO A 7 -12.54 21.58 -3.35
N ASN A 8 -12.61 20.94 -4.52
CA ASN A 8 -13.62 19.94 -4.85
C ASN A 8 -13.21 18.51 -4.46
N VAL A 9 -11.95 18.31 -4.04
CA VAL A 9 -11.51 17.05 -3.44
C VAL A 9 -11.83 17.13 -1.94
N LYS A 10 -12.55 16.13 -1.43
CA LYS A 10 -12.89 16.04 -0.01
C LYS A 10 -12.22 14.81 0.58
N GLU A 11 -11.32 15.03 1.51
CA GLU A 11 -10.68 13.96 2.28
C GLU A 11 -11.37 13.85 3.65
N GLY A 12 -11.42 12.64 4.18
CA GLY A 12 -12.17 12.27 5.39
C GLY A 12 -11.67 12.84 6.72
N TRP A 13 -10.69 13.74 6.72
CA TRP A 13 -10.04 14.25 7.93
C TRP A 13 -11.03 14.77 8.96
N THR A 14 -10.85 14.38 10.23
CA THR A 14 -11.79 14.69 11.31
C THR A 14 -11.44 15.96 12.09
N GLY A 15 -10.23 16.49 11.92
CA GLY A 15 -9.72 17.66 12.63
C GLY A 15 -9.78 18.96 11.81
N PRO A 16 -9.28 20.07 12.38
CA PRO A 16 -9.04 21.28 11.61
C PRO A 16 -7.89 21.04 10.63
N GLY A 17 -8.13 21.30 9.35
CA GLY A 17 -7.12 21.10 8.30
C GLY A 17 -7.12 19.67 7.76
N ARG A 18 -5.96 19.19 7.28
CA ARG A 18 -5.80 17.85 6.70
C ARG A 18 -5.20 16.90 7.72
N ARG A 19 -5.86 16.76 8.88
CA ARG A 19 -5.37 15.98 10.03
C ARG A 19 -6.54 15.50 10.87
N ASP A 20 -6.36 14.40 11.58
CA ASP A 20 -7.35 13.96 12.56
C ASP A 20 -7.27 14.74 13.86
N GLY A 21 -8.42 15.24 14.32
CA GLY A 21 -8.53 15.89 15.62
C GLY A 21 -8.54 14.87 16.76
N THR A 22 -9.05 13.66 16.49
CA THR A 22 -8.98 12.51 17.39
C THR A 22 -8.87 11.27 16.52
N ILE A 23 -7.90 10.41 16.82
CA ILE A 23 -7.72 9.14 16.13
C ILE A 23 -8.69 8.14 16.75
N LEU A 24 -9.72 7.78 15.98
CA LEU A 24 -10.72 6.82 16.41
C LEU A 24 -10.24 5.39 16.15
N PRO A 25 -10.53 4.43 17.05
CA PRO A 25 -10.27 3.03 16.78
C PRO A 25 -11.07 2.56 15.57
N MET A 26 -10.44 1.78 14.68
CA MET A 26 -11.16 1.05 13.64
C MET A 26 -12.14 0.05 14.26
N LYS A 27 -13.26 -0.12 13.56
CA LYS A 27 -14.27 -1.14 13.81
C LYS A 27 -14.08 -2.31 12.84
N PRO A 28 -14.64 -3.50 13.14
CA PRO A 28 -14.62 -4.63 12.21
C PRO A 28 -15.24 -4.33 10.84
N GLU A 29 -16.30 -3.51 10.81
CA GLU A 29 -17.00 -3.12 9.58
C GLU A 29 -16.12 -2.29 8.62
N ASP A 30 -15.13 -1.57 9.14
CA ASP A 30 -14.24 -0.72 8.33
C ASP A 30 -13.29 -1.55 7.44
N ASP A 31 -13.11 -2.84 7.74
CA ASP A 31 -12.32 -3.78 6.94
C ASP A 31 -13.18 -4.93 6.36
N ALA A 32 -14.50 -4.75 6.37
CA ALA A 32 -15.46 -5.64 5.70
C ALA A 32 -15.64 -5.26 4.22
N LEU A 33 -16.48 -5.97 3.47
CA LEU A 33 -16.76 -5.68 2.05
C LEU A 33 -17.57 -4.38 1.86
N HIS A 34 -17.08 -3.47 1.02
CA HIS A 34 -17.67 -2.16 0.76
C HIS A 34 -18.34 -2.04 -0.61
N ILE A 35 -18.01 -2.90 -1.58
CA ILE A 35 -18.56 -2.81 -2.94
C ILE A 35 -19.76 -3.73 -3.18
N ASP A 36 -20.48 -3.44 -4.27
CA ASP A 36 -21.44 -4.33 -4.88
C ASP A 36 -20.74 -5.21 -5.92
N VAL A 37 -20.28 -6.39 -5.50
CA VAL A 37 -19.44 -7.28 -6.31
C VAL A 37 -20.04 -7.57 -7.69
N GLY A 38 -19.30 -7.18 -8.72
CA GLY A 38 -19.68 -7.30 -10.13
C GLY A 38 -20.35 -6.06 -10.74
N ALA A 39 -20.57 -5.01 -9.95
CA ALA A 39 -20.95 -3.69 -10.46
C ALA A 39 -19.81 -3.10 -11.31
N LYS A 40 -20.17 -2.24 -12.26
CA LYS A 40 -19.19 -1.56 -13.12
C LYS A 40 -18.38 -0.57 -12.31
N ASN A 41 -17.09 -0.45 -12.66
CA ASN A 41 -16.14 0.50 -12.08
C ASN A 41 -15.87 0.35 -10.58
N GLN A 42 -16.33 -0.72 -9.94
CA GLN A 42 -15.99 -0.99 -8.54
C GLN A 42 -14.79 -1.93 -8.44
N PHE A 43 -13.89 -1.59 -7.53
CA PHE A 43 -12.65 -2.32 -7.25
C PHE A 43 -12.46 -2.39 -5.75
N GLU A 44 -12.04 -3.54 -5.24
CA GLU A 44 -11.80 -3.74 -3.80
C GLU A 44 -10.84 -4.90 -3.58
N TRP A 45 -9.87 -4.68 -2.70
CA TRP A 45 -8.84 -5.68 -2.36
C TRP A 45 -8.27 -5.53 -0.96
N TRP A 46 -8.10 -6.67 -0.30
CA TRP A 46 -7.32 -6.83 0.92
C TRP A 46 -5.91 -7.23 0.55
N TYR A 47 -4.93 -6.50 1.06
CA TYR A 47 -3.50 -6.70 0.79
C TYR A 47 -2.76 -7.01 2.07
N PHE A 48 -1.96 -8.08 2.05
CA PHE A 48 -1.05 -8.45 3.12
C PHE A 48 0.36 -8.55 2.57
N ASP A 49 1.33 -8.17 3.39
CA ASP A 49 2.72 -8.55 3.16
C ASP A 49 3.44 -8.84 4.47
N ALA A 50 4.55 -9.57 4.34
CA ALA A 50 5.46 -9.80 5.44
C ALA A 50 6.90 -9.89 4.97
N THR A 51 7.82 -9.37 5.78
CA THR A 51 9.23 -9.70 5.72
C THR A 51 9.53 -10.72 6.81
N LEU A 52 10.01 -11.88 6.39
CA LEU A 52 10.24 -13.02 7.26
C LEU A 52 11.72 -13.14 7.65
N GLU A 53 11.96 -13.80 8.77
CA GLU A 53 13.27 -14.30 9.13
C GLU A 53 13.84 -15.16 7.99
N GLY A 54 15.15 -15.07 7.78
CA GLY A 54 15.81 -15.68 6.63
C GLY A 54 15.77 -14.87 5.34
N GLY A 55 15.04 -13.74 5.31
CA GLY A 55 15.08 -12.77 4.20
C GLY A 55 14.07 -13.01 3.09
N TYR A 56 13.02 -13.81 3.35
CA TYR A 56 11.88 -13.95 2.46
C TYR A 56 10.95 -12.74 2.58
N THR A 57 10.33 -12.35 1.49
CA THR A 57 9.21 -11.41 1.49
C THR A 57 8.03 -12.06 0.79
N LEU A 58 6.84 -11.96 1.37
CA LEU A 58 5.61 -12.43 0.74
C LEU A 58 4.63 -11.27 0.56
N VAL A 59 3.77 -11.42 -0.44
CA VAL A 59 2.62 -10.57 -0.67
C VAL A 59 1.42 -11.47 -0.97
N ALA A 60 0.29 -11.20 -0.34
CA ALA A 60 -0.98 -11.86 -0.58
C ALA A 60 -2.07 -10.83 -0.87
N PHE A 61 -2.88 -11.08 -1.90
CA PHE A 61 -4.08 -10.30 -2.15
C PHE A 61 -5.32 -11.18 -2.19
N PHE A 62 -6.41 -10.66 -1.62
CA PHE A 62 -7.77 -11.12 -1.88
C PHE A 62 -8.49 -10.03 -2.67
N TYR A 63 -8.91 -10.34 -3.90
CA TYR A 63 -9.61 -9.40 -4.77
C TYR A 63 -11.09 -9.73 -4.84
N ALA A 64 -11.94 -8.87 -4.28
CA ALA A 64 -13.37 -8.87 -4.62
C ALA A 64 -13.59 -8.36 -6.04
N ALA A 65 -12.78 -7.38 -6.47
CA ALA A 65 -12.73 -6.89 -7.84
C ALA A 65 -11.33 -6.35 -8.17
N TYR A 66 -10.61 -7.04 -9.06
CA TYR A 66 -9.22 -6.75 -9.43
C TYR A 66 -9.06 -5.37 -10.10
N PRO A 67 -8.20 -4.46 -9.59
CA PRO A 67 -8.15 -3.07 -10.03
C PRO A 67 -7.35 -2.82 -11.31
N ASN A 68 -6.43 -3.72 -11.66
CA ASN A 68 -5.49 -3.48 -12.75
C ASN A 68 -6.19 -3.53 -14.11
N PRO A 69 -5.81 -2.64 -15.05
CA PRO A 69 -6.41 -2.59 -16.38
C PRO A 69 -6.08 -3.84 -17.19
N GLY A 70 -7.04 -4.32 -17.96
CA GLY A 70 -6.85 -5.47 -18.85
C GLY A 70 -8.09 -6.36 -18.92
N LEU A 71 -7.90 -7.59 -19.39
CA LEU A 71 -8.99 -8.56 -19.52
C LEU A 71 -9.51 -9.06 -18.16
N ASP A 72 -8.69 -8.92 -17.12
CA ASP A 72 -8.98 -9.40 -15.77
C ASP A 72 -9.49 -8.29 -14.83
N THR A 73 -9.65 -7.05 -15.31
CA THR A 73 -10.23 -5.95 -14.55
C THR A 73 -11.62 -6.33 -14.00
N GLY A 74 -11.83 -6.09 -12.71
CA GLY A 74 -13.08 -6.37 -11.99
C GLY A 74 -13.34 -7.87 -11.74
N LYS A 75 -12.39 -8.77 -12.03
CA LYS A 75 -12.51 -10.19 -11.70
C LYS A 75 -12.21 -10.44 -10.23
N ILE A 76 -12.82 -11.49 -9.69
CA ILE A 76 -12.48 -12.05 -8.39
C ILE A 76 -11.22 -12.89 -8.55
N ALA A 77 -10.23 -12.67 -7.69
CA ALA A 77 -8.97 -13.37 -7.74
C ALA A 77 -8.31 -13.44 -6.36
N VAL A 78 -7.32 -14.31 -6.23
CA VAL A 78 -6.28 -14.18 -5.21
C VAL A 78 -4.92 -14.04 -5.89
N GLU A 79 -3.98 -13.41 -5.20
CA GLU A 79 -2.59 -13.35 -5.64
C GLU A 79 -1.65 -13.78 -4.53
N LEU A 80 -0.66 -14.61 -4.89
CA LEU A 80 0.43 -15.03 -4.03
C LEU A 80 1.74 -14.62 -4.68
N THR A 81 2.57 -13.86 -3.96
CA THR A 81 3.95 -13.58 -4.36
C THR A 81 4.90 -13.99 -3.26
N LEU A 82 5.95 -14.73 -3.62
CA LEU A 82 7.08 -15.06 -2.76
C LEU A 82 8.37 -14.56 -3.40
N LEU A 83 9.07 -13.66 -2.72
CA LEU A 83 10.42 -13.22 -3.04
C LEU A 83 11.39 -13.92 -2.09
N ARG A 84 12.36 -14.64 -2.65
CA ARG A 84 13.36 -15.40 -1.89
C ARG A 84 14.61 -14.56 -1.64
N PRO A 85 15.45 -14.96 -0.66
CA PRO A 85 16.67 -14.21 -0.31
C PRO A 85 17.68 -14.10 -1.47
N ASP A 86 17.66 -15.05 -2.41
CA ASP A 86 18.48 -15.04 -3.62
C ASP A 86 17.96 -14.10 -4.72
N GLY A 87 16.81 -13.44 -4.48
CA GLY A 87 16.16 -12.54 -5.41
C GLY A 87 15.18 -13.21 -6.37
N THR A 88 15.00 -14.53 -6.31
CA THR A 88 14.02 -15.22 -7.16
C THR A 88 12.59 -14.93 -6.71
N LYS A 89 11.73 -14.57 -7.67
CA LYS A 89 10.32 -14.22 -7.45
C LYS A 89 9.40 -15.27 -8.07
N THR A 90 8.44 -15.76 -7.30
CA THR A 90 7.27 -16.49 -7.81
C THR A 90 6.04 -15.64 -7.56
N GLN A 91 5.22 -15.41 -8.59
CA GLN A 91 3.96 -14.66 -8.50
C GLN A 91 2.86 -15.43 -9.22
N LYS A 92 1.73 -15.64 -8.55
CA LYS A 92 0.57 -16.39 -9.06
C LYS A 92 -0.70 -15.57 -8.84
N VAL A 93 -1.44 -15.33 -9.91
CA VAL A 93 -2.78 -14.72 -9.86
C VAL A 93 -3.80 -15.77 -10.29
N ILE A 94 -4.71 -16.14 -9.39
CA ILE A 94 -5.69 -17.21 -9.62
C ILE A 94 -7.08 -16.61 -9.63
N LYS A 95 -7.85 -16.90 -10.68
CA LYS A 95 -9.18 -16.31 -10.92
C LYS A 95 -10.28 -17.26 -10.48
N TYR A 96 -11.33 -16.69 -9.90
CA TYR A 96 -12.47 -17.44 -9.39
C TYR A 96 -13.79 -16.92 -9.96
N LYS A 97 -14.80 -17.79 -9.94
CA LYS A 97 -16.17 -17.41 -10.30
C LYS A 97 -16.84 -16.73 -9.11
N LYS A 98 -17.84 -15.87 -9.38
CA LYS A 98 -18.68 -15.24 -8.33
C LYS A 98 -19.33 -16.27 -7.38
N SER A 99 -19.63 -17.48 -7.85
CA SER A 99 -20.18 -18.56 -7.02
C SER A 99 -19.19 -19.14 -6.00
N GLN A 100 -17.91 -18.79 -6.10
CA GLN A 100 -16.84 -19.24 -5.20
C GLN A 100 -16.36 -18.11 -4.29
N PHE A 101 -17.06 -16.98 -4.28
CA PHE A 101 -16.70 -15.79 -3.52
C PHE A 101 -17.70 -15.53 -2.42
N PHE A 102 -17.19 -15.24 -1.23
CA PHE A 102 -17.92 -14.68 -0.11
C PHE A 102 -17.04 -13.63 0.57
N ALA A 103 -17.65 -12.52 0.95
CA ALA A 103 -17.06 -11.57 1.89
C ALA A 103 -18.19 -10.97 2.74
N SER A 104 -17.97 -10.87 4.05
CA SER A 104 -18.92 -10.25 4.97
C SER A 104 -18.96 -8.73 4.76
N LYS A 105 -20.12 -8.09 4.98
CA LYS A 105 -20.26 -6.62 5.05
C LYS A 105 -20.18 -6.07 6.48
N GLU A 106 -19.90 -6.92 7.46
CA GLU A 106 -19.92 -6.57 8.89
C GLU A 106 -18.58 -6.82 9.60
N GLU A 107 -17.73 -7.69 9.06
CA GLU A 107 -16.45 -8.08 9.67
C GLU A 107 -15.41 -8.50 8.60
N PRO A 108 -14.12 -8.54 8.94
CA PRO A 108 -13.07 -9.00 8.04
C PRO A 108 -13.14 -10.53 7.91
N HIS A 109 -13.95 -10.98 6.95
CA HIS A 109 -14.15 -12.40 6.67
C HIS A 109 -14.38 -12.58 5.17
N VAL A 110 -13.39 -13.17 4.50
CA VAL A 110 -13.37 -13.40 3.06
C VAL A 110 -13.10 -14.88 2.78
N THR A 111 -13.78 -15.43 1.78
CA THR A 111 -13.52 -16.76 1.22
C THR A 111 -13.56 -16.69 -0.30
N ILE A 112 -12.48 -17.13 -0.95
CA ILE A 112 -12.36 -17.18 -2.41
C ILE A 112 -11.88 -18.57 -2.82
N GLY A 113 -12.78 -19.45 -3.24
CA GLY A 113 -12.46 -20.86 -3.43
C GLY A 113 -12.12 -21.53 -2.09
N SER A 114 -10.91 -22.09 -1.95
CA SER A 114 -10.38 -22.61 -0.68
C SER A 114 -9.63 -21.57 0.15
N ASN A 115 -9.34 -20.39 -0.42
CA ASN A 115 -8.56 -19.34 0.25
C ASN A 115 -9.43 -18.57 1.25
N THR A 116 -8.89 -18.25 2.42
CA THR A 116 -9.63 -17.57 3.50
C THR A 116 -8.83 -16.44 4.12
N MET A 117 -9.55 -15.42 4.59
CA MET A 117 -9.05 -14.37 5.46
C MET A 117 -10.08 -14.17 6.56
N LYS A 118 -9.66 -14.19 7.82
CA LYS A 118 -10.55 -13.94 8.96
C LYS A 118 -9.83 -13.16 10.05
N ALA A 119 -10.51 -12.19 10.64
CA ALA A 119 -10.03 -11.50 11.84
C ALA A 119 -10.80 -11.90 13.10
N THR A 120 -10.09 -11.87 14.23
CA THR A 120 -10.67 -11.82 15.57
C THR A 120 -10.07 -10.64 16.33
N PHE A 121 -10.74 -10.19 17.38
CA PHE A 121 -10.35 -8.99 18.13
C PHE A 121 -10.23 -9.31 19.62
N THR A 122 -9.17 -8.83 20.24
CA THR A 122 -8.96 -8.91 21.69
C THR A 122 -9.81 -7.85 22.41
N GLU A 123 -10.01 -8.02 23.72
CA GLU A 123 -10.78 -7.05 24.54
C GLU A 123 -10.18 -5.64 24.53
N ASP A 124 -8.85 -5.52 24.39
CA ASP A 124 -8.12 -4.26 24.31
C ASP A 124 -8.01 -3.69 22.88
N GLY A 125 -8.67 -4.33 21.91
CA GLY A 125 -8.89 -3.82 20.55
C GLY A 125 -7.77 -4.11 19.56
N PHE A 126 -6.91 -5.11 19.82
CA PHE A 126 -5.94 -5.61 18.85
C PHE A 126 -6.56 -6.70 17.99
N SER A 127 -6.24 -6.69 16.70
CA SER A 127 -6.71 -7.69 15.75
C SER A 127 -5.71 -8.83 15.58
N ILE A 128 -6.26 -10.03 15.35
CA ILE A 128 -5.52 -11.23 14.96
C ILE A 128 -6.12 -11.70 13.65
N TYR A 129 -5.34 -11.69 12.57
CA TYR A 129 -5.75 -12.17 11.26
C TYR A 129 -5.17 -13.55 11.00
N GLU A 130 -6.00 -14.45 10.51
CA GLU A 130 -5.60 -15.74 9.96
C GLU A 130 -5.89 -15.72 8.47
N ILE A 131 -4.85 -15.96 7.65
CA ILE A 131 -4.98 -16.05 6.21
C ILE A 131 -4.49 -17.40 5.72
N PHE A 132 -5.23 -17.94 4.75
CA PHE A 132 -4.85 -19.13 4.00
C PHE A 132 -4.99 -18.82 2.50
N LEU A 133 -3.89 -18.98 1.77
CA LEU A 133 -3.88 -18.91 0.31
C LEU A 133 -3.10 -20.09 -0.26
N GLU A 134 -3.58 -20.70 -1.33
CA GLU A 134 -2.84 -21.76 -2.01
C GLU A 134 -2.98 -21.75 -3.54
N ASP A 135 -1.89 -22.17 -4.17
CA ASP A 135 -1.76 -22.58 -5.56
C ASP A 135 -1.12 -23.99 -5.59
N GLU A 136 -0.95 -24.57 -6.79
CA GLU A 136 -0.16 -25.78 -6.98
C GLU A 136 1.25 -25.68 -6.36
N ASP A 137 1.94 -24.55 -6.56
CA ASP A 137 3.36 -24.41 -6.14
C ASP A 137 3.56 -23.67 -4.82
N LEU A 138 2.59 -22.86 -4.39
CA LEU A 138 2.73 -21.98 -3.23
C LEU A 138 1.57 -22.16 -2.26
N MET A 139 1.85 -22.09 -0.97
CA MET A 139 0.82 -21.94 0.05
C MET A 139 1.31 -20.99 1.14
N PHE A 140 0.42 -20.10 1.61
CA PHE A 140 0.61 -19.26 2.78
C PHE A 140 -0.47 -19.59 3.80
N GLU A 141 -0.07 -20.10 4.96
CA GLU A 141 -0.93 -20.32 6.13
C GLU A 141 -0.33 -19.50 7.26
N LEU A 142 -0.86 -18.31 7.48
CA LEU A 142 -0.20 -17.29 8.30
C LEU A 142 -1.16 -16.67 9.31
N THR A 143 -0.65 -16.44 10.51
CA THR A 143 -1.29 -15.65 11.55
C THR A 143 -0.55 -14.33 11.72
N TYR A 144 -1.27 -13.22 11.63
CA TYR A 144 -0.80 -11.88 11.90
C TYR A 144 -1.40 -11.42 13.23
N LYS A 145 -0.58 -10.99 14.18
CA LYS A 145 -1.02 -10.40 15.44
C LYS A 145 -0.63 -8.93 15.49
N ALA A 146 -1.60 -8.05 15.60
CA ALA A 146 -1.39 -6.61 15.64
C ALA A 146 -0.39 -6.22 16.75
N GLN A 147 0.61 -5.43 16.38
CA GLN A 147 1.52 -4.73 17.31
C GLN A 147 1.12 -3.25 17.44
N VAL A 148 0.45 -2.71 16.43
CA VAL A 148 -0.16 -1.38 16.40
C VAL A 148 -1.64 -1.56 16.09
N LYS A 149 -2.50 -0.76 16.75
CA LYS A 149 -3.95 -0.79 16.49
C LYS A 149 -4.27 -0.40 15.04
N GLY A 150 -5.37 -0.93 14.50
CA GLY A 150 -5.85 -0.55 13.18
C GLY A 150 -6.09 0.96 13.07
N TRP A 151 -5.83 1.50 11.88
CA TRP A 151 -5.91 2.93 11.60
C TRP A 151 -6.47 3.23 10.22
N MET A 152 -7.16 4.36 10.10
CA MET A 152 -7.50 4.97 8.83
C MET A 152 -7.35 6.50 8.94
N PRO A 153 -7.03 7.20 7.84
CA PRO A 153 -7.03 8.66 7.83
C PRO A 153 -8.46 9.20 7.86
N GLY A 154 -8.87 9.79 8.99
CA GLY A 154 -10.22 10.29 9.14
C GLY A 154 -11.28 9.20 9.08
N ASP A 155 -12.16 9.26 8.08
CA ASP A 155 -13.14 8.21 7.78
C ASP A 155 -12.65 7.18 6.73
N GLY A 156 -11.39 7.30 6.29
CA GLY A 156 -10.78 6.43 5.30
C GLY A 156 -11.05 6.82 3.84
N TYR A 157 -11.90 7.83 3.57
CA TYR A 157 -12.29 8.20 2.21
C TYR A 157 -11.59 9.45 1.67
N SER A 158 -11.34 9.43 0.36
CA SER A 158 -10.99 10.59 -0.46
C SER A 158 -11.93 10.66 -1.67
N TYR A 159 -12.77 11.70 -1.73
CA TYR A 159 -13.72 11.95 -2.80
C TYR A 159 -13.14 12.93 -3.82
N PHE A 160 -13.04 12.53 -5.08
CA PHE A 160 -12.45 13.31 -6.17
C PHE A 160 -13.52 14.00 -7.01
N ALA A 161 -14.09 15.09 -6.48
CA ALA A 161 -15.14 15.85 -7.13
C ALA A 161 -16.30 14.95 -7.61
N ASN A 162 -16.54 14.88 -8.92
CA ASN A 162 -17.57 14.05 -9.54
C ASN A 162 -17.02 12.76 -10.18
N LEU A 163 -15.74 12.42 -9.96
CA LEU A 163 -15.08 11.27 -10.58
C LEU A 163 -15.32 9.97 -9.82
N GLY A 164 -15.47 10.05 -8.49
CA GLY A 164 -15.57 8.89 -7.61
C GLY A 164 -14.87 9.10 -6.28
N TYR A 165 -14.68 8.02 -5.53
CA TYR A 165 -13.93 7.98 -4.28
C TYR A 165 -12.85 6.90 -4.32
N PHE A 166 -11.79 7.10 -3.54
CA PHE A 166 -10.82 6.09 -3.15
C PHE A 166 -10.81 6.01 -1.64
N ALA A 167 -10.92 4.81 -1.11
CA ALA A 167 -10.87 4.56 0.31
C ALA A 167 -9.71 3.64 0.65
N TRP A 168 -9.07 3.91 1.79
CA TRP A 168 -7.90 3.20 2.28
C TRP A 168 -7.92 3.15 3.80
N VAL A 169 -7.83 1.94 4.32
CA VAL A 169 -7.71 1.67 5.76
C VAL A 169 -6.56 0.69 6.00
N VAL A 170 -5.97 0.73 7.19
CA VAL A 170 -4.80 -0.07 7.56
C VAL A 170 -5.12 -0.84 8.85
N PRO A 171 -5.74 -2.03 8.75
CA PRO A 171 -6.11 -2.82 9.92
C PRO A 171 -4.89 -3.34 10.69
N LEU A 172 -3.75 -3.57 10.02
CA LEU A 172 -2.48 -3.97 10.65
C LEU A 172 -1.34 -3.06 10.19
N PRO A 173 -1.12 -1.89 10.82
CA PRO A 173 0.00 -1.04 10.45
C PRO A 173 1.36 -1.67 10.75
N ARG A 174 1.41 -2.55 11.75
CA ARG A 174 2.53 -3.44 12.06
C ARG A 174 1.99 -4.66 12.81
N ALA A 175 2.41 -5.84 12.41
CA ALA A 175 2.03 -7.10 13.05
C ALA A 175 3.22 -8.05 13.15
N SER A 176 3.23 -8.89 14.19
CA SER A 176 4.07 -10.10 14.18
C SER A 176 3.41 -11.16 13.33
N VAL A 177 4.18 -11.83 12.49
CA VAL A 177 3.70 -12.88 11.60
C VAL A 177 4.31 -14.20 12.02
N THR A 178 3.51 -15.26 12.06
CA THR A 178 3.96 -16.64 12.26
C THR A 178 3.14 -17.59 11.40
N GLY A 179 3.70 -18.72 10.99
CA GLY A 179 2.93 -19.76 10.33
C GLY A 179 3.79 -20.64 9.42
N HIS A 180 3.19 -21.10 8.33
CA HIS A 180 3.82 -22.00 7.37
C HIS A 180 3.75 -21.45 5.95
N ILE A 181 4.83 -21.66 5.21
CA ILE A 181 4.87 -21.43 3.76
C ILE A 181 5.23 -22.74 3.07
N ARG A 182 4.46 -23.10 2.03
CA ARG A 182 4.86 -24.11 1.06
C ARG A 182 5.51 -23.44 -0.14
N ASP A 183 6.70 -23.88 -0.48
CA ASP A 183 7.48 -23.46 -1.65
C ASP A 183 7.88 -24.69 -2.46
N GLY A 184 7.03 -25.04 -3.45
CA GLY A 184 7.09 -26.32 -4.15
C GLY A 184 6.89 -27.48 -3.18
N ASP A 185 7.91 -28.35 -3.08
CA ASP A 185 7.91 -29.50 -2.18
C ASP A 185 8.39 -29.16 -0.75
N LYS A 186 8.80 -27.91 -0.49
CA LYS A 186 9.34 -27.51 0.82
C LYS A 186 8.26 -26.87 1.68
N MET A 187 8.16 -27.31 2.92
CA MET A 187 7.41 -26.62 3.97
C MET A 187 8.40 -25.86 4.87
N LEU A 188 8.12 -24.59 5.11
CA LEU A 188 8.92 -23.69 5.94
C LEU A 188 8.07 -23.18 7.10
N ASP A 189 8.58 -23.32 8.32
CA ASP A 189 8.10 -22.59 9.47
C ASP A 189 8.66 -21.17 9.40
N VAL A 190 7.79 -20.16 9.54
CA VAL A 190 8.18 -18.76 9.36
C VAL A 190 7.74 -17.90 10.54
N SER A 191 8.56 -16.90 10.81
CA SER A 191 8.25 -15.76 11.67
C SER A 191 8.72 -14.47 11.01
N GLY A 192 8.10 -13.34 11.35
CA GLY A 192 8.47 -12.06 10.74
C GLY A 192 7.62 -10.88 11.21
N VAL A 193 7.72 -9.80 10.44
CA VAL A 193 6.94 -8.58 10.61
C VAL A 193 6.13 -8.34 9.35
N GLY A 194 4.85 -8.03 9.51
CA GLY A 194 3.93 -7.85 8.41
C GLY A 194 2.98 -6.69 8.58
N TYR A 195 2.20 -6.50 7.54
CA TYR A 195 1.25 -5.41 7.36
C TYR A 195 0.01 -5.89 6.62
N HIS A 196 -1.09 -5.20 6.86
CA HIS A 196 -2.31 -5.33 6.09
C HIS A 196 -2.96 -3.97 5.84
N ASP A 197 -3.33 -3.70 4.59
CA ASP A 197 -4.31 -2.68 4.24
C ASP A 197 -5.43 -3.19 3.36
N HIS A 198 -6.47 -2.37 3.28
CA HIS A 198 -7.65 -2.62 2.50
C HIS A 198 -8.05 -1.35 1.77
N ASN A 199 -8.31 -1.51 0.47
CA ASN A 199 -8.63 -0.41 -0.43
C ASN A 199 -9.88 -0.74 -1.24
N TRP A 200 -10.72 0.26 -1.48
CA TRP A 200 -11.83 0.17 -2.43
C TRP A 200 -12.07 1.49 -3.13
N LEU A 201 -12.60 1.42 -4.36
CA LEU A 201 -12.92 2.59 -5.17
C LEU A 201 -13.97 2.29 -6.24
N ASP A 202 -14.59 3.35 -6.75
CA ASP A 202 -15.66 3.28 -7.76
C ASP A 202 -15.28 3.90 -9.12
N PHE A 203 -13.97 4.06 -9.37
CA PHE A 203 -13.43 4.56 -10.63
C PHE A 203 -12.09 3.93 -11.00
N SER A 204 -11.55 4.24 -12.19
CA SER A 204 -10.20 3.80 -12.55
C SER A 204 -9.17 4.74 -11.93
N PHE A 205 -8.49 4.30 -10.86
CA PHE A 205 -7.52 5.14 -10.13
C PHE A 205 -6.42 5.71 -11.02
N GLN A 206 -5.93 4.91 -11.97
CA GLN A 206 -4.92 5.31 -12.96
C GLN A 206 -5.35 6.50 -13.83
N SER A 207 -6.66 6.78 -13.93
CA SER A 207 -7.15 7.89 -14.74
C SER A 207 -6.86 9.27 -14.15
N ILE A 208 -6.49 9.35 -12.86
CA ILE A 208 -6.22 10.60 -12.14
C ILE A 208 -4.78 10.73 -11.62
N ILE A 209 -3.92 9.70 -11.70
CA ILE A 209 -2.59 9.70 -11.04
C ILE A 209 -1.48 10.09 -12.02
N GLU A 210 -0.57 10.96 -11.57
CA GLU A 210 0.72 11.19 -12.23
C GLU A 210 1.88 10.50 -11.49
N TYR A 211 1.80 10.46 -10.16
CA TYR A 211 2.82 9.89 -9.31
C TYR A 211 2.16 9.34 -8.05
N TRP A 212 2.59 8.16 -7.63
CA TRP A 212 2.17 7.55 -6.38
C TRP A 212 3.40 6.98 -5.70
N MET A 213 3.59 7.36 -4.44
CA MET A 213 4.50 6.71 -3.53
C MET A 213 3.74 6.23 -2.31
N TRP A 214 4.08 5.04 -1.88
CA TRP A 214 3.60 4.47 -0.64
C TRP A 214 4.71 3.66 0.00
N GLY A 215 4.75 3.69 1.32
CA GLY A 215 5.75 2.97 2.06
C GLY A 215 5.50 3.01 3.56
N ARG A 216 6.37 2.28 4.25
CA ARG A 216 6.32 2.14 5.70
C ARG A 216 7.71 2.24 6.26
N VAL A 217 7.84 2.59 7.53
CA VAL A 217 9.11 2.58 8.26
C VAL A 217 8.86 1.89 9.59
N TYR A 218 9.67 0.88 9.90
CA TYR A 218 9.68 0.22 11.19
C TYR A 218 11.05 0.37 11.81
N SER A 219 11.09 0.96 13.00
CA SER A 219 12.25 0.94 13.87
C SER A 219 11.94 0.08 15.11
N GLU A 220 12.79 0.16 16.13
CA GLU A 220 12.54 -0.54 17.38
C GLU A 220 11.23 -0.07 18.02
N ASN A 221 11.06 1.25 18.17
CA ASN A 221 9.90 1.80 18.87
C ASN A 221 8.87 2.45 17.96
N TYR A 222 9.19 2.73 16.69
CA TYR A 222 8.30 3.47 15.80
C TYR A 222 7.76 2.62 14.65
N SER A 223 6.51 2.91 14.29
CA SER A 223 5.89 2.43 13.06
C SER A 223 5.29 3.61 12.33
N VAL A 224 5.63 3.76 11.06
CA VAL A 224 5.12 4.83 10.21
C VAL A 224 4.59 4.23 8.92
N ALA A 225 3.42 4.68 8.47
CA ALA A 225 2.88 4.40 7.15
C ALA A 225 2.63 5.74 6.45
N TYR A 226 2.97 5.83 5.16
CA TYR A 226 2.80 7.06 4.40
C TYR A 226 2.38 6.77 2.97
N ALA A 227 1.61 7.70 2.41
CA ALA A 227 1.24 7.74 1.01
C ALA A 227 1.30 9.18 0.51
N PHE A 228 1.87 9.35 -0.68
CA PHE A 228 1.86 10.59 -1.45
C PHE A 228 1.38 10.28 -2.86
N ILE A 229 0.24 10.84 -3.24
CA ILE A 229 -0.31 10.71 -4.60
C ILE A 229 -0.41 12.10 -5.21
N GLN A 230 0.37 12.33 -6.26
CA GLN A 230 0.20 13.48 -7.12
C GLN A 230 -0.85 13.13 -8.18
N CYS A 231 -1.99 13.78 -8.10
CA CYS A 231 -2.97 13.66 -9.16
C CYS A 231 -2.62 14.52 -10.38
N ASN A 232 -3.31 14.27 -11.50
CA ASN A 232 -3.12 14.97 -12.78
C ASN A 232 -4.02 16.22 -12.90
N GLU A 233 -3.90 16.91 -14.04
CA GLU A 233 -4.67 18.13 -14.35
C GLU A 233 -6.20 17.98 -14.23
N LYS A 234 -6.76 16.76 -14.36
CA LYS A 234 -8.22 16.55 -14.26
C LYS A 234 -8.78 16.88 -12.88
N VAL A 235 -7.94 16.86 -11.86
CA VAL A 235 -8.28 17.22 -10.48
C VAL A 235 -7.37 18.35 -9.97
N ASP A 236 -6.98 19.26 -10.87
CA ASP A 236 -6.17 20.46 -10.58
C ASP A 236 -4.82 20.14 -9.91
N ARG A 237 -4.25 18.97 -10.25
CA ARG A 237 -3.02 18.44 -9.66
C ARG A 237 -3.07 18.36 -8.13
N HIS A 238 -4.23 18.06 -7.54
CA HIS A 238 -4.37 17.86 -6.10
C HIS A 238 -3.34 16.82 -5.60
N ALA A 239 -2.70 17.09 -4.46
CA ALA A 239 -1.81 16.15 -3.80
C ALA A 239 -2.52 15.47 -2.62
N VAL A 240 -2.84 14.18 -2.75
CA VAL A 240 -3.36 13.37 -1.63
C VAL A 240 -2.17 12.92 -0.80
N LYS A 241 -2.20 13.26 0.49
CA LYS A 241 -1.08 13.10 1.40
C LYS A 241 -1.60 12.46 2.67
N VAL A 242 -1.02 11.35 3.06
CA VAL A 242 -1.38 10.65 4.29
C VAL A 242 -0.12 10.17 5.00
N LEU A 243 -0.07 10.36 6.32
CA LEU A 243 1.02 9.94 7.20
C LEU A 243 0.44 9.51 8.54
N MET A 244 0.76 8.28 8.93
CA MET A 244 0.51 7.74 10.26
C MET A 244 1.84 7.56 10.99
N GLY A 245 1.90 7.95 12.26
CA GLY A 245 3.03 7.67 13.14
C GLY A 245 2.56 7.04 14.46
N ALA A 246 3.19 5.94 14.85
CA ALA A 246 2.95 5.23 16.08
C ALA A 246 4.25 5.00 16.87
N LYS A 247 4.14 5.04 18.21
CA LYS A 247 5.21 4.66 19.15
C LYS A 247 4.72 3.48 19.99
N GLY A 248 5.43 2.35 19.93
CA GLY A 248 4.90 1.08 20.42
C GLY A 248 3.59 0.77 19.71
N SER A 249 2.50 0.60 20.46
CA SER A 249 1.16 0.34 19.91
C SER A 249 0.28 1.58 19.75
N GLU A 250 0.71 2.74 20.24
CA GLU A 250 -0.10 3.96 20.27
C GLU A 250 0.20 4.83 19.05
N ILE A 251 -0.86 5.18 18.32
CA ILE A 251 -0.79 6.11 17.20
C ILE A 251 -0.83 7.53 17.74
N PHE A 252 0.19 8.31 17.43
CA PHE A 252 0.30 9.70 17.88
C PHE A 252 0.11 10.72 16.76
N LEU A 253 0.15 10.27 15.50
CA LEU A 253 0.09 11.13 14.33
C LEU A 253 -0.80 10.49 13.26
N SER A 254 -1.75 11.27 12.75
CA SER A 254 -2.57 10.97 11.56
C SER A 254 -2.78 12.29 10.80
N SER A 255 -2.06 12.50 9.71
CA SER A 255 -2.00 13.81 9.04
C SER A 255 -1.62 13.73 7.56
N GLY A 256 -2.19 14.60 6.74
CA GLY A 256 -1.74 14.95 5.39
C GLY A 256 -0.91 16.25 5.34
N GLU A 257 -0.72 16.90 6.49
CA GLU A 257 0.06 18.13 6.66
C GLU A 257 1.53 17.82 6.91
N TYR A 258 2.21 17.25 5.90
CA TYR A 258 3.66 17.02 5.94
C TYR A 258 4.34 17.59 4.70
N GLU A 259 5.57 18.05 4.83
CA GLU A 259 6.41 18.43 3.70
C GLU A 259 7.00 17.17 3.05
N PHE A 260 6.99 17.14 1.71
CA PHE A 260 7.48 16.01 0.94
C PHE A 260 8.54 16.45 -0.06
N THR A 261 9.79 16.12 0.23
CA THR A 261 10.95 16.54 -0.56
C THR A 261 11.62 15.33 -1.20
N GLN A 262 12.03 15.49 -2.46
CA GLN A 262 12.73 14.48 -3.22
C GLN A 262 13.90 15.11 -3.94
N GLU A 263 15.05 14.46 -3.86
CA GLU A 263 16.31 15.00 -4.34
C GLU A 263 17.10 13.93 -5.11
N ASP A 264 18.11 14.39 -5.84
CA ASP A 264 19.11 13.53 -6.47
C ASP A 264 18.51 12.45 -7.38
N PHE A 265 17.72 12.88 -8.36
CA PHE A 265 17.06 11.94 -9.28
C PHE A 265 18.06 11.24 -10.19
N VAL A 266 17.93 9.91 -10.29
CA VAL A 266 18.72 9.06 -11.21
C VAL A 266 17.80 8.41 -12.23
N TYR A 267 18.21 8.44 -13.51
CA TYR A 267 17.49 7.78 -14.59
C TYR A 267 17.80 6.29 -14.66
N SER A 268 16.75 5.46 -14.73
CA SER A 268 16.85 4.04 -15.03
C SER A 268 16.43 3.80 -16.48
N GLU A 269 17.38 3.35 -17.31
CA GLU A 269 17.10 2.93 -18.70
C GLU A 269 16.12 1.75 -18.75
N VAL A 270 16.18 0.84 -17.77
CA VAL A 270 15.32 -0.34 -17.70
C VAL A 270 13.86 0.05 -17.46
N ALA A 271 13.61 0.94 -16.49
CA ALA A 271 12.26 1.44 -16.24
C ALA A 271 11.84 2.52 -17.25
N GLY A 272 12.80 3.15 -17.95
CA GLY A 272 12.57 4.31 -18.79
C GLY A 272 12.19 5.58 -18.01
N HIS A 273 12.46 5.62 -16.70
CA HIS A 273 12.04 6.64 -15.75
C HIS A 273 13.14 6.99 -14.75
N SER A 274 13.02 8.15 -14.11
CA SER A 274 13.87 8.51 -12.96
C SER A 274 13.21 8.15 -11.63
N TYR A 275 14.04 7.88 -10.63
CA TYR A 275 13.64 7.75 -9.22
C TYR A 275 14.54 8.65 -8.36
N PRO A 276 14.07 9.15 -7.20
CA PRO A 276 14.89 9.97 -6.31
C PRO A 276 15.89 9.10 -5.54
N GLN A 277 17.09 9.62 -5.23
CA GLN A 277 18.03 8.96 -4.31
C GLN A 277 17.82 9.35 -2.85
N SER A 278 17.21 10.51 -2.59
CA SER A 278 16.87 10.99 -1.25
C SER A 278 15.41 11.43 -1.18
N ILE A 279 14.74 11.06 -0.10
CA ILE A 279 13.36 11.44 0.19
C ILE A 279 13.28 11.92 1.64
N THR A 280 12.65 13.06 1.87
CA THR A 280 12.36 13.58 3.22
C THR A 280 10.87 13.80 3.40
N ILE A 281 10.32 13.24 4.48
CA ILE A 281 8.96 13.45 4.97
C ILE A 281 9.08 14.21 6.28
N ASN A 282 8.54 15.43 6.37
CA ASN A 282 8.69 16.27 7.55
C ASN A 282 7.34 16.82 8.02
N VAL A 283 6.97 16.54 9.26
CA VAL A 283 5.92 17.22 10.01
C VAL A 283 6.62 18.13 11.02
N PRO A 284 6.65 19.46 10.77
CA PRO A 284 7.43 20.39 11.57
C PRO A 284 7.18 20.24 13.08
N GLY A 285 8.25 19.97 13.83
CA GLY A 285 8.21 19.85 15.29
C GLY A 285 7.64 18.53 15.82
N GLU A 286 7.32 17.56 14.97
CA GLU A 286 6.72 16.28 15.39
C GLU A 286 7.48 15.06 14.85
N LEU A 287 7.72 15.00 13.54
CA LEU A 287 8.29 13.82 12.89
C LEU A 287 9.08 14.21 11.64
N GLU A 288 10.32 13.76 11.53
CA GLU A 288 11.13 13.83 10.31
C GLU A 288 11.60 12.43 9.94
N ILE A 289 11.41 12.03 8.69
CA ILE A 289 11.92 10.78 8.13
C ILE A 289 12.73 11.13 6.91
N LYS A 290 14.01 10.77 6.96
CA LYS A 290 14.88 10.81 5.79
C LYS A 290 15.12 9.38 5.31
N LEU A 291 14.92 9.15 4.02
CA LEU A 291 15.19 7.91 3.32
C LEU A 291 16.32 8.15 2.31
N ASP A 292 17.42 7.41 2.46
CA ASP A 292 18.53 7.41 1.52
C ASP A 292 18.52 6.06 0.77
N VAL A 293 18.31 6.11 -0.55
CA VAL A 293 18.15 4.91 -1.38
C VAL A 293 19.47 4.14 -1.48
N ALA A 294 19.52 2.98 -0.83
CA ALA A 294 20.67 2.10 -0.83
C ALA A 294 20.69 1.13 -2.02
N LYS A 295 19.50 0.66 -2.47
CA LYS A 295 19.40 -0.30 -3.57
C LYS A 295 18.04 -0.24 -4.28
N VAL A 296 18.05 -0.38 -5.61
CA VAL A 296 16.84 -0.67 -6.41
C VAL A 296 16.59 -2.18 -6.40
N LEU A 297 15.47 -2.61 -5.83
CA LEU A 297 15.08 -4.03 -5.76
C LEU A 297 14.34 -4.48 -7.01
N GLU A 298 13.48 -3.61 -7.56
CA GLU A 298 12.72 -3.86 -8.79
C GLU A 298 12.61 -2.56 -9.59
N GLN A 299 12.72 -2.66 -10.91
CA GLN A 299 12.58 -1.54 -11.84
C GLN A 299 11.91 -2.06 -13.11
N VAL A 300 10.72 -1.57 -13.40
CA VAL A 300 9.87 -2.10 -14.49
C VAL A 300 9.29 -0.95 -15.28
N ASN A 301 9.36 -1.06 -16.61
CA ASN A 301 8.50 -0.28 -17.48
C ASN A 301 7.14 -0.97 -17.53
N MET A 302 6.12 -0.40 -16.89
CA MET A 302 4.83 -1.08 -16.78
C MET A 302 4.12 -1.22 -18.14
N LEU A 303 4.59 -0.56 -19.20
CA LEU A 303 4.11 -0.81 -20.57
C LEU A 303 4.47 -2.21 -21.07
N ASP A 304 5.51 -2.84 -20.53
CA ASP A 304 5.94 -4.18 -20.93
C ASP A 304 4.91 -5.25 -20.54
N ASN A 305 4.00 -4.93 -19.60
CA ASN A 305 2.88 -5.78 -19.22
C ASN A 305 1.68 -5.69 -20.19
N PHE A 306 1.69 -4.76 -21.16
CA PHE A 306 0.65 -4.64 -22.16
C PHE A 306 1.00 -5.44 -23.42
N ASN A 307 -0.02 -5.91 -24.15
CA ASN A 307 0.16 -6.40 -25.52
C ASN A 307 0.86 -5.29 -26.36
N PRO A 308 1.84 -5.62 -27.22
CA PRO A 308 2.62 -4.66 -27.99
C PRO A 308 1.81 -3.55 -28.71
N VAL A 309 0.60 -3.85 -29.19
CA VAL A 309 -0.27 -2.86 -29.85
C VAL A 309 -0.85 -1.85 -28.85
N LEU A 310 -1.27 -2.32 -27.68
CA LEU A 310 -1.75 -1.47 -26.58
C LEU A 310 -0.61 -0.66 -25.97
N ALA A 311 0.56 -1.27 -25.78
CA ALA A 311 1.77 -0.58 -25.35
C ALA A 311 2.17 0.53 -26.34
N PHE A 312 2.09 0.26 -27.65
CA PHE A 312 2.36 1.25 -28.70
C PHE A 312 1.38 2.42 -28.67
N LEU A 313 0.08 2.17 -28.52
CA LEU A 313 -0.93 3.24 -28.42
C LEU A 313 -0.78 4.04 -27.12
N ALA A 314 -0.58 3.37 -25.99
CA ALA A 314 -0.32 4.02 -24.70
C ALA A 314 0.92 4.92 -24.78
N LYS A 315 2.01 4.44 -25.37
CA LYS A 315 3.28 5.16 -25.50
C LYS A 315 3.24 6.30 -26.52
N ASN A 316 2.68 6.08 -27.70
CA ASN A 316 2.83 7.02 -28.83
C ASN A 316 1.61 7.91 -29.06
N VAL A 317 0.40 7.47 -28.68
CA VAL A 317 -0.84 8.23 -28.85
C VAL A 317 -1.22 8.91 -27.54
N LEU A 318 -1.24 8.15 -26.42
CA LEU A 318 -1.59 8.67 -25.10
C LEU A 318 -0.39 9.26 -24.34
N ARG A 319 0.83 9.07 -24.86
CA ARG A 319 2.10 9.53 -24.26
C ARG A 319 2.30 9.07 -22.80
N LEU A 320 1.66 7.98 -22.41
CA LEU A 320 1.82 7.35 -21.10
C LEU A 320 3.18 6.65 -21.04
N LYS A 321 3.91 6.91 -19.97
CA LYS A 321 5.11 6.15 -19.61
C LYS A 321 4.99 5.81 -18.12
N PRO A 322 4.40 4.67 -17.79
CA PRO A 322 4.38 4.18 -16.42
C PRO A 322 5.69 3.45 -16.07
N GLY A 323 6.43 3.97 -15.10
CA GLY A 323 7.56 3.30 -14.45
C GLY A 323 7.18 2.87 -13.03
N TYR A 324 7.66 1.69 -12.63
CA TYR A 324 7.56 1.17 -11.27
C TYR A 324 8.96 0.94 -10.70
N PHE A 325 9.15 1.34 -9.45
CA PHE A 325 10.35 1.06 -8.67
C PHE A 325 9.96 0.53 -7.30
N ARG A 326 10.65 -0.54 -6.88
CA ARG A 326 10.72 -0.93 -5.47
C ARG A 326 12.13 -0.62 -4.97
N LEU A 327 12.22 0.25 -3.97
CA LEU A 327 13.47 0.80 -3.47
C LEU A 327 13.71 0.29 -2.05
N LYS A 328 14.94 -0.14 -1.76
CA LYS A 328 15.43 -0.36 -0.41
C LYS A 328 16.21 0.88 0.02
N SER A 329 15.80 1.50 1.11
CA SER A 329 16.45 2.69 1.67
C SER A 329 16.88 2.45 3.10
N ASP A 330 18.00 3.03 3.47
CA ASP A 330 18.31 3.26 4.87
C ASP A 330 17.54 4.50 5.33
N PHE A 331 17.10 4.54 6.58
CA PHE A 331 16.33 5.65 7.10
C PHE A 331 16.90 6.20 8.41
N THR A 332 16.70 7.50 8.59
CA THR A 332 16.76 8.16 9.90
C THR A 332 15.36 8.71 10.21
N LEU A 333 14.82 8.32 11.36
CA LEU A 333 13.54 8.79 11.89
C LEU A 333 13.83 9.63 13.13
N LYS A 334 13.40 10.89 13.12
CA LYS A 334 13.40 11.76 14.29
C LYS A 334 11.97 12.01 14.72
N ALA A 335 11.63 11.71 15.96
CA ALA A 335 10.31 11.97 16.52
C ALA A 335 10.44 12.85 17.78
N THR A 336 9.62 13.91 17.83
CA THR A 336 9.53 14.80 18.99
C THR A 336 8.23 14.52 19.73
N ARG A 337 8.34 14.09 21.00
CA ARG A 337 7.21 13.75 21.88
C ARG A 337 7.49 14.30 23.26
N ASP A 338 6.53 15.01 23.85
CA ASP A 338 6.67 15.59 25.21
C ASP A 338 7.95 16.42 25.40
N GLN A 339 8.31 17.20 24.37
CA GLN A 339 9.55 17.99 24.30
C GLN A 339 10.86 17.18 24.29
N LEU A 340 10.77 15.85 24.15
CA LEU A 340 11.90 14.95 23.97
C LEU A 340 12.01 14.56 22.51
N GLU A 341 13.18 14.78 21.94
CA GLU A 341 13.54 14.28 20.61
C GLU A 341 14.18 12.88 20.75
N THR A 342 13.77 11.98 19.87
CA THR A 342 14.33 10.63 19.73
C THR A 342 14.74 10.43 18.28
N VAL A 343 15.85 9.73 18.07
CA VAL A 343 16.37 9.42 16.74
C VAL A 343 16.59 7.92 16.64
N GLU A 344 15.97 7.28 15.65
CA GLU A 344 16.13 5.87 15.35
C GLU A 344 16.48 5.67 13.88
N THR A 345 17.22 4.62 13.59
CA THR A 345 17.67 4.29 12.23
C THR A 345 17.31 2.87 11.88
N GLY A 346 17.21 2.59 10.58
CA GLY A 346 16.98 1.24 10.10
C GLY A 346 16.98 1.20 8.58
N SER A 347 16.34 0.18 8.02
CA SER A 347 16.14 0.08 6.57
C SER A 347 14.68 -0.25 6.27
N THR A 348 14.19 0.19 5.12
CA THR A 348 12.84 -0.12 4.66
C THR A 348 12.77 -0.32 3.15
N SER A 349 11.73 -1.02 2.70
CA SER A 349 11.31 -1.03 1.30
C SER A 349 10.13 -0.08 1.09
N HIS A 350 10.15 0.67 0.00
CA HIS A 350 9.04 1.52 -0.41
C HIS A 350 8.89 1.51 -1.93
N GLU A 351 7.72 1.96 -2.39
CA GLU A 351 7.30 1.84 -3.77
C GLU A 351 7.07 3.20 -4.41
N VAL A 352 7.47 3.30 -5.67
CA VAL A 352 7.27 4.47 -6.51
C VAL A 352 6.64 4.04 -7.83
N VAL A 353 5.47 4.58 -8.13
CA VAL A 353 4.80 4.50 -9.42
C VAL A 353 4.81 5.88 -10.06
N THR A 354 5.25 5.98 -11.30
CA THR A 354 5.36 7.25 -12.03
C THR A 354 4.74 7.10 -13.41
N PHE A 355 3.75 7.92 -13.76
CA PHE A 355 3.14 7.96 -15.09
C PHE A 355 3.67 9.13 -15.94
N LYS A 356 4.47 10.00 -15.33
CA LYS A 356 5.11 11.17 -15.93
C LYS A 356 6.55 11.27 -15.45
N GLN A 357 7.47 11.57 -16.36
CA GLN A 357 8.90 11.68 -16.05
C GLN A 357 9.15 12.57 -14.82
N LEU A 358 9.89 12.03 -13.85
CA LEU A 358 10.37 12.76 -12.67
C LEU A 358 11.73 13.39 -12.97
N GLY A 359 11.97 14.60 -12.44
CA GLY A 359 13.20 15.36 -12.67
C GLY A 359 13.32 15.93 -14.09
N ALA A 360 14.20 16.92 -14.27
CA ALA A 360 14.60 17.37 -15.60
C ALA A 360 15.49 16.30 -16.23
N ARG A 361 15.38 16.11 -17.54
CA ARG A 361 16.34 15.34 -18.31
C ARG A 361 17.52 16.28 -18.55
N GLU A 362 18.62 16.11 -17.82
CA GLU A 362 19.89 16.76 -18.20
C GLU A 362 20.40 16.19 -19.53
#